data_AF-A0A151BG19-F1
#
_entry.id   AF-A0A151BG19-F1
#
_cell.length_a   1.000
_cell.length_b   1.000
_cell.length_c   1.000
_cell.angle_alpha   90.00
_cell.angle_beta   90.00
_cell.angle_gamma   90.00
#
_symmetry.space_group_name_H-M   'P 1'
#
loop_
_entity.id
_entity.type
_entity.pdbx_description
1 polymer ?
#
loop_
_entity_poly.entity_id
_entity_poly.type
_entity_poly.pdbx_seq_one_letter_code
_entity_poly.pdbx_strand_id
1 'polypeptide(L)'
;MLYIGDYIAFWLFAAIFIVFLTSAILTSKLMAPSRPNPIKRNIYECGQPPFGRAFSFRVTGALRYFGYAVIFFALDAFTWVILASVYSLSPLTLMAVALYTLIILIGIGYFLSELRRMVR
;
A
#
# COMPACT_ATOMS: atom_id res chain seq x y z
N MET A 1 2.26 32.68 21.97
CA MET A 1 2.28 31.56 21.01
C MET A 1 1.85 30.31 21.73
N LEU A 2 0.85 29.59 21.22
CA LEU A 2 0.34 28.37 21.85
C LEU A 2 1.31 27.24 21.52
N TYR A 3 2.08 26.77 22.51
CA TYR A 3 3.02 25.66 22.33
C TYR A 3 2.27 24.35 22.57
N ILE A 4 2.07 23.59 21.50
CA ILE A 4 1.50 22.25 21.53
C ILE A 4 2.68 21.31 21.30
N GLY A 5 2.87 20.31 22.18
CA GLY A 5 3.96 19.34 21.99
C GLY A 5 3.81 18.59 20.67
N ASP A 6 4.94 18.31 20.00
CA ASP A 6 4.96 17.81 18.61
C ASP A 6 4.08 16.58 18.38
N TYR A 7 4.11 15.60 19.30
CA TYR A 7 3.26 14.42 19.22
C TYR A 7 1.77 14.74 19.35
N ILE A 8 1.41 15.69 20.22
CA ILE A 8 0.03 16.14 20.41
C ILE A 8 -0.42 16.88 19.15
N ALA A 9 0.44 17.72 18.56
CA ALA A 9 0.15 18.42 17.33
C ALA A 9 -0.12 17.43 16.17
N PHE A 10 0.68 16.36 16.04
CA PHE A 10 0.47 15.30 15.05
C PHE A 10 -0.90 14.64 15.22
N TRP A 11 -1.26 14.20 16.43
CA TRP A 11 -2.52 13.51 16.67
C TRP A 11 -3.73 14.43 16.49
N LEU A 12 -3.62 15.71 16.90
CA LEU A 12 -4.64 16.71 16.64
C LEU A 12 -4.83 16.94 15.15
N PHE A 13 -3.75 17.06 14.38
CA PHE A 13 -3.82 17.21 12.92
C PHE A 13 -4.50 16.01 12.26
N ALA A 14 -4.11 14.79 12.63
CA ALA A 14 -4.73 13.57 12.12
C ALA A 14 -6.23 13.51 12.46
N ALA A 15 -6.61 13.86 13.70
CA ALA A 15 -8.01 13.90 14.13
C ALA A 15 -8.83 14.93 13.35
N ILE A 16 -8.30 16.15 13.16
CA ILE A 16 -8.94 17.19 12.35
C ILE A 16 -9.17 16.69 10.93
N PHE A 17 -8.19 16.02 10.33
CA PHE A 17 -8.31 15.51 8.97
C PHE A 17 -9.39 14.41 8.85
N ILE A 18 -9.46 13.50 9.80
CA ILE A 18 -10.51 12.47 9.87
C ILE A 18 -11.89 13.10 10.03
N VAL A 19 -12.02 14.08 10.93
CA VAL A 19 -13.29 14.81 11.13
C VAL A 19 -13.69 15.52 9.86
N PHE A 20 -12.76 16.21 9.19
CA PHE A 20 -13.02 16.90 7.94
C PHE A 20 -13.47 15.95 6.84
N LEU A 21 -12.74 14.86 6.57
CA LEU A 21 -13.12 13.85 5.56
C LEU A 21 -14.49 13.24 5.85
N THR A 22 -14.75 12.91 7.11
CA THR A 22 -16.03 12.32 7.53
C THR A 22 -17.16 13.35 7.33
N SER A 23 -16.94 14.61 7.70
CA SER A 23 -17.91 15.69 7.50
C SER A 23 -18.23 15.92 6.03
N ALA A 24 -17.23 15.82 5.13
CA ALA A 24 -17.43 15.96 3.70
C ALA A 24 -18.31 14.82 3.13
N ILE A 25 -18.05 13.57 3.54
CA ILE A 25 -18.87 12.42 3.15
C ILE A 25 -20.30 12.56 3.69
N LEU A 26 -20.46 12.94 4.95
CA LEU A 26 -21.77 13.13 5.58
C LEU A 26 -22.56 14.25 4.91
N THR A 27 -21.92 15.39 4.64
CA THR A 27 -22.53 16.53 3.96
C THR A 27 -22.96 16.15 2.55
N SER A 28 -22.10 15.46 1.80
CA SER A 28 -22.44 14.92 0.48
C SER A 28 -23.65 13.98 0.55
N LYS A 29 -23.69 13.07 1.52
CA LYS A 29 -24.82 12.15 1.73
C LYS A 29 -26.11 12.87 2.13
N LEU A 30 -26.03 13.94 2.92
CA LEU A 30 -27.17 14.75 3.36
C LEU A 30 -27.75 15.62 2.23
N MET A 31 -26.88 16.17 1.37
CA MET A 31 -27.29 17.03 0.25
C MET A 31 -27.68 16.23 -1.00
N ALA A 32 -27.21 15.00 -1.15
CA ALA A 32 -27.48 14.17 -2.32
C ALA A 32 -28.96 13.71 -2.39
N PRO A 33 -29.58 13.73 -3.59
CA PRO A 33 -30.92 13.17 -3.78
C PRO A 33 -30.96 11.65 -3.50
N SER A 34 -31.78 11.24 -2.53
CA SER A 34 -32.00 9.82 -2.21
C SER A 34 -32.99 9.18 -3.19
N ARG A 35 -32.49 8.68 -4.33
CA ARG A 35 -33.30 7.97 -5.35
C ARG A 35 -32.74 6.58 -5.66
N PRO A 36 -32.88 5.62 -4.73
CA PRO A 36 -32.42 4.25 -4.93
C PRO A 36 -33.28 3.55 -5.99
N ASN A 37 -32.65 2.83 -6.92
CA ASN A 37 -33.34 1.97 -7.86
C ASN A 37 -32.53 0.67 -8.04
N PRO A 38 -33.12 -0.44 -8.51
CA PRO A 38 -32.42 -1.71 -8.66
C PRO A 38 -31.27 -1.65 -9.67
N ILE A 39 -31.40 -0.84 -10.72
CA ILE A 39 -30.38 -0.71 -11.80
C ILE A 39 -29.10 -0.05 -11.28
N LYS A 40 -29.20 1.04 -10.52
CA LYS A 40 -28.09 1.77 -9.87
C LYS A 40 -27.37 0.96 -8.79
N ARG A 41 -28.04 -0.08 -8.26
CA ARG A 41 -27.47 -0.99 -7.27
C ARG A 41 -26.89 -2.26 -7.91
N ASN A 42 -26.99 -2.40 -9.22
CA ASN A 42 -26.41 -3.53 -9.93
C ASN A 42 -24.94 -3.28 -10.26
N ILE A 43 -24.18 -4.35 -10.49
CA ILE A 43 -22.80 -4.28 -10.97
C ILE A 43 -22.83 -3.70 -12.39
N TYR A 44 -21.90 -2.79 -12.68
CA TYR A 44 -21.77 -2.20 -14.00
C TYR A 44 -21.19 -3.20 -15.00
N GLU A 45 -21.97 -3.54 -16.03
CA GLU A 45 -21.60 -4.46 -17.12
C GLU A 45 -22.07 -3.91 -18.47
N CYS A 46 -21.82 -2.63 -18.73
CA CYS A 46 -22.18 -1.94 -19.99
C CYS A 46 -23.67 -2.10 -20.42
N GLY A 47 -24.57 -2.31 -19.46
CA GLY A 47 -26.01 -2.50 -19.69
C GLY A 47 -26.45 -3.97 -19.82
N GLN A 48 -25.53 -4.93 -19.78
CA GLN A 48 -25.83 -6.35 -19.78
C GLN A 48 -26.10 -6.86 -18.35
N PRO A 49 -26.91 -7.92 -18.17
CA PRO A 49 -27.01 -8.58 -16.87
C PRO A 49 -25.65 -9.14 -16.48
N PRO A 50 -25.25 -9.02 -15.20
CA PRO A 50 -23.94 -9.49 -14.77
C PRO A 50 -23.75 -10.97 -15.06
N PHE A 51 -22.65 -11.28 -15.73
CA PHE A 51 -22.34 -12.63 -16.20
C PHE A 51 -21.19 -13.24 -15.38
N GLY A 52 -21.43 -14.42 -14.83
CA GLY A 52 -20.45 -15.11 -13.99
C GLY A 52 -20.31 -14.52 -12.58
N ARG A 53 -19.60 -15.22 -11.69
CA ARG A 53 -19.15 -14.64 -10.42
C ARG A 53 -17.74 -14.10 -10.64
N ALA A 54 -17.38 -13.00 -9.97
CA ALA A 54 -16.03 -12.41 -10.10
C ALA A 54 -14.88 -13.41 -9.85
N PHE A 55 -15.13 -14.46 -9.05
CA PHE A 55 -14.18 -15.55 -8.77
C PHE A 55 -14.23 -16.72 -9.78
N SER A 56 -15.28 -16.81 -10.61
CA SER A 56 -15.39 -17.84 -11.66
C SER A 56 -14.40 -17.62 -12.79
N PHE A 57 -14.01 -16.37 -13.02
CA PHE A 57 -12.87 -16.02 -13.86
C PHE A 57 -11.62 -16.13 -13.01
N ARG A 58 -10.72 -17.03 -13.40
CA ARG A 58 -9.45 -17.25 -12.68
C ARG A 58 -8.75 -15.91 -12.56
N VAL A 59 -8.66 -15.37 -11.35
CA VAL A 59 -7.90 -14.13 -11.08
C VAL A 59 -6.41 -14.49 -11.13
N THR A 60 -5.91 -14.81 -12.32
CA THR A 60 -4.48 -15.01 -12.60
C THR A 60 -3.64 -13.77 -12.25
N GLY A 61 -4.29 -12.64 -11.96
CA GLY A 61 -3.66 -11.45 -11.40
C GLY A 61 -3.20 -11.58 -9.94
N ALA A 62 -3.88 -12.35 -9.07
CA ALA A 62 -3.60 -12.35 -7.63
C ALA A 62 -2.17 -12.83 -7.29
N LEU A 63 -1.69 -13.87 -7.99
CA LEU A 63 -0.33 -14.38 -7.84
C LEU A 63 0.74 -13.39 -8.32
N ARG A 64 0.44 -12.59 -9.36
CA ARG A 64 1.35 -11.53 -9.84
C ARG A 64 1.51 -10.44 -8.78
N TYR A 65 0.41 -9.98 -8.18
CA TYR A 65 0.42 -8.98 -7.10
C TYR A 65 1.12 -9.48 -5.83
N PHE A 66 1.03 -10.77 -5.54
CA PHE A 66 1.75 -11.37 -4.41
C PHE A 66 3.27 -11.20 -4.57
N GLY A 67 3.83 -11.50 -5.75
CA GLY A 67 5.26 -11.30 -6.02
C GLY A 67 5.70 -9.84 -5.81
N TYR A 68 4.91 -8.87 -6.28
CA TYR A 68 5.19 -7.45 -6.04
C TYR A 68 5.18 -7.09 -4.54
N ALA A 69 4.20 -7.60 -3.78
CA ALA A 69 4.12 -7.37 -2.34
C ALA A 69 5.35 -7.91 -1.59
N VAL A 70 5.81 -9.12 -1.93
CA VAL A 70 7.00 -9.73 -1.30
C VAL A 70 8.25 -8.87 -1.51
N ILE A 71 8.51 -8.42 -2.74
CA ILE A 71 9.66 -7.54 -3.02
C ILE A 71 9.50 -6.22 -2.26
N PHE A 72 8.32 -5.62 -2.28
CA PHE A 72 8.04 -4.36 -1.62
C PHE A 72 8.38 -4.43 -0.12
N PHE A 73 7.92 -5.47 0.58
CA PHE A 73 8.23 -5.66 2.00
C PHE A 73 9.73 -5.87 2.26
N ALA A 74 10.42 -6.62 1.38
CA ALA A 74 11.86 -6.82 1.51
C ALA A 74 12.65 -5.51 1.31
N LEU A 75 12.25 -4.69 0.32
CA LEU A 75 12.87 -3.40 0.03
C LEU A 75 12.54 -2.31 1.06
N ASP A 76 11.35 -2.35 1.66
CA ASP A 76 10.96 -1.46 2.77
C ASP A 76 11.86 -1.71 3.99
N ALA A 77 11.98 -2.96 4.42
CA ALA A 77 12.89 -3.35 5.49
C ALA A 77 14.36 -2.97 5.17
N PHE A 78 14.79 -3.17 3.92
CA PHE A 78 16.12 -2.80 3.46
C PHE A 78 16.39 -1.30 3.62
N THR A 79 15.41 -0.47 3.25
CA THR A 79 15.49 0.99 3.36
C THR A 79 15.58 1.43 4.81
N TRP A 80 14.79 0.83 5.71
CA TRP A 80 14.86 1.11 7.15
C TRP A 80 16.22 0.79 7.76
N VAL A 81 16.85 -0.32 7.36
CA VAL A 81 18.20 -0.68 7.84
C VAL A 81 19.24 0.33 7.36
N ILE A 82 19.16 0.78 6.10
CA ILE A 82 20.05 1.84 5.58
C ILE A 82 19.83 3.14 6.36
N LEU A 83 18.59 3.58 6.54
CA LEU A 83 18.28 4.80 7.28
C LEU A 83 18.79 4.74 8.72
N ALA A 84 18.60 3.60 9.39
CA ALA A 84 19.08 3.40 10.76
C ALA A 84 20.62 3.43 10.84
N SER A 85 21.33 2.97 9.80
CA SER A 85 22.79 2.97 9.80
C SER A 85 23.42 4.37 9.84
N VAL A 86 22.69 5.39 9.40
CA VAL A 86 23.16 6.80 9.38
C VAL A 86 23.49 7.30 10.79
N TYR A 87 22.84 6.77 11.83
CA TYR A 87 23.11 7.14 13.22
C TYR A 87 24.48 6.67 13.74
N SER A 88 25.13 5.70 13.08
CA SER A 88 26.44 5.18 13.50
C SER A 88 27.28 4.76 12.29
N LEU A 89 28.26 5.58 11.92
CA LEU A 89 29.17 5.33 10.79
C LEU A 89 30.44 4.56 11.19
N SER A 90 30.35 3.70 12.21
CA SER A 90 31.48 2.87 12.62
C SER A 90 31.88 1.89 11.50
N PRO A 91 33.16 1.49 11.37
CA PRO A 91 33.59 0.51 10.38
C PRO A 91 32.81 -0.81 10.46
N LEU A 92 32.45 -1.24 11.67
CA LEU A 92 31.63 -2.44 11.89
C LEU A 92 30.21 -2.27 11.32
N THR A 93 29.57 -1.12 11.55
CA THR A 93 28.24 -0.81 11.01
C THR A 93 28.27 -0.77 9.49
N LEU A 94 29.26 -0.11 8.90
CA LEU A 94 29.43 -0.05 7.45
C LEU A 94 29.64 -1.43 6.84
N MET A 95 30.45 -2.29 7.47
CA MET A 95 30.65 -3.67 7.02
C MET A 95 29.36 -4.49 7.11
N ALA A 96 28.61 -4.38 8.21
CA ALA A 96 27.35 -5.09 8.38
C ALA A 96 26.29 -4.66 7.36
N VAL A 97 26.16 -3.35 7.11
CA VAL A 97 25.22 -2.80 6.11
C VAL A 97 25.65 -3.18 4.70
N ALA A 98 26.94 -3.17 4.38
CA ALA A 98 27.45 -3.62 3.09
C ALA A 98 27.14 -5.11 2.84
N LEU A 99 27.37 -5.97 3.85
CA LEU A 99 27.01 -7.38 3.78
C LEU A 99 25.50 -7.59 3.60
N TYR A 100 24.69 -6.88 4.39
CA TYR A 100 23.22 -6.95 4.27
C TYR A 100 22.74 -6.48 2.90
N THR A 101 23.29 -5.38 2.38
CA THR A 101 23.00 -4.86 1.04
C THR A 101 23.33 -5.89 -0.02
N LEU A 102 24.48 -6.56 0.08
CA LEU A 102 24.86 -7.63 -0.84
C LEU A 102 23.85 -8.78 -0.83
N ILE A 103 23.40 -9.22 0.35
CA ILE A 103 22.40 -10.30 0.50
C ILE A 103 21.09 -9.90 -0.18
N ILE A 104 20.61 -8.67 0.05
CA ILE A 104 19.37 -8.17 -0.56
C ILE A 104 19.51 -8.06 -2.09
N LEU A 105 20.63 -7.56 -2.61
CA LEU A 105 20.89 -7.49 -4.05
C LEU A 105 20.92 -8.87 -4.71
N ILE A 106 21.50 -9.88 -4.04
CA ILE A 106 21.45 -11.27 -4.50
C ILE A 106 20.01 -11.78 -4.54
N GLY A 107 19.22 -11.52 -3.49
CA GLY A 107 17.80 -11.91 -3.43
C GLY A 107 16.98 -11.27 -4.54
N ILE A 108 17.20 -9.98 -4.83
CA ILE A 108 16.55 -9.25 -5.94
C ILE A 108 16.99 -9.85 -7.28
N GLY A 109 18.28 -10.11 -7.47
CA GLY A 109 18.80 -10.74 -8.69
C GLY A 109 18.16 -12.10 -8.96
N TYR A 110 18.07 -12.95 -7.93
CA TYR A 110 17.37 -14.23 -8.01
C TYR A 110 15.89 -14.06 -8.37
N PHE A 111 15.18 -13.17 -7.65
CA PHE A 111 13.77 -12.90 -7.92
C PHE A 111 13.53 -12.43 -9.37
N LEU A 112 14.34 -11.49 -9.86
CA LEU A 112 14.24 -10.95 -11.22
C LEU A 112 14.54 -12.03 -12.28
N SER A 113 15.46 -12.95 -11.99
CA SER A 113 15.75 -14.07 -12.88
C SER A 113 14.55 -15.03 -13.04
N GLU A 114 13.79 -15.23 -11.96
CA GLU A 114 12.65 -16.15 -11.93
C GLU A 114 11.32 -15.46 -12.30
N LEU A 115 11.29 -14.12 -12.38
CA LEU A 115 10.09 -13.34 -12.67
C LEU A 115 9.42 -13.76 -13.99
N ARG A 116 10.22 -14.12 -15.01
CA ARG A 116 9.68 -14.61 -16.31
C ARG A 116 8.95 -15.95 -16.18
N ARG A 117 9.26 -16.76 -15.18
CA ARG A 117 8.59 -18.04 -14.92
C ARG A 117 7.28 -17.86 -14.15
N MET A 118 7.16 -16.81 -13.33
CA MET A 118 5.95 -16.51 -12.55
C MET A 118 4.85 -15.77 -13.33
N VAL A 119 5.20 -15.09 -14.42
CA VAL A 119 4.27 -14.23 -15.19
C VAL A 119 3.54 -14.99 -16.31
N ARG A 120 3.98 -16.22 -16.66
CA ARG A 120 3.30 -17.08 -17.64
C ARG A 120 2.06 -17.76 -17.08
#